data_AF-A0A8J2UJV8-F1
#
_entry.id   AF-A0A8J2UJV8-F1
#
_cell.length_a   1.000
_cell.length_b   1.000
_cell.length_c   1.000
_cell.angle_alpha   90.00
_cell.angle_beta   90.00
_cell.angle_gamma   90.00
#
_symmetry.space_group_name_H-M   'P 1'
#
loop_
_entity.id
_entity.type
_entity.pdbx_description
1 polymer ?
#
loop_
_entity_poly.entity_id
_entity_poly.type
_entity_poly.pdbx_seq_one_letter_code
_entity_poly.pdbx_strand_id
1 'polypeptide(L)' 'MPTGTNTRPSLIPRLREVKIYFNEKCLPASVASSFFEHYAKTGWLNKAGKPINWKQVAFRWKMRVYHKRPWLYDRKVR' A
#
# COMPACT_ATOMS: atom_id res chain seq x y z
N MET A 1 18.27 25.29 1.59
CA MET A 1 18.54 23.88 1.97
C MET A 1 17.63 22.97 1.15
N PRO A 2 18.11 22.20 0.16
CA PRO A 2 17.33 21.13 -0.42
C PRO A 2 17.86 19.78 0.08
N THR A 3 17.16 19.12 1.01
CA THR A 3 17.37 17.69 1.25
C THR A 3 16.74 16.92 0.10
N GLY A 4 17.46 16.81 -1.01
CA GLY A 4 17.15 15.89 -2.08
C GLY A 4 17.34 14.47 -1.57
N THR A 5 16.27 13.85 -1.07
CA THR A 5 16.27 12.39 -0.85
C THR A 5 16.26 11.73 -2.21
N ASN A 6 17.47 11.49 -2.74
CA ASN A 6 17.76 10.62 -3.87
C ASN A 6 17.23 9.22 -3.56
N THR A 7 15.93 9.04 -3.76
CA THR A 7 15.24 7.79 -3.50
C THR A 7 15.46 6.97 -4.75
N ARG A 8 16.57 6.23 -4.79
CA ARG A 8 16.67 5.02 -5.62
C ARG A 8 15.31 4.32 -5.47
N PRO A 9 14.64 3.88 -6.55
CA PRO A 9 13.39 3.15 -6.43
C PRO A 9 13.70 1.81 -5.74
N SER A 10 13.76 1.82 -4.40
CA SER A 10 13.78 0.63 -3.60
C SER A 10 12.48 -0.08 -3.91
N LEU A 11 12.63 -1.23 -4.57
CA LEU A 11 11.52 -2.11 -4.97
C LEU A 11 10.62 -2.46 -3.77
N ILE A 12 11.19 -2.38 -2.57
CA ILE A 12 10.53 -2.52 -1.29
C ILE A 12 10.14 -1.11 -0.79
N PRO A 13 8.85 -0.78 -0.72
CA PRO A 13 8.41 0.49 -0.15
C PRO A 13 8.61 0.49 1.37
N ARG A 14 8.74 1.67 1.97
CA ARG A 14 8.62 1.86 3.42
C ARG A 14 7.15 1.91 3.82
N LEU A 15 6.83 1.51 5.05
CA LEU A 15 5.46 1.59 5.58
C LEU A 15 4.88 3.02 5.48
N ARG A 16 5.72 4.05 5.68
CA ARG A 16 5.32 5.46 5.52
C ARG A 16 4.85 5.77 4.09
N GLU A 17 5.55 5.28 3.08
CA GLU A 17 5.20 5.51 1.67
C GLU A 17 3.89 4.80 1.31
N VAL A 18 3.70 3.57 1.80
CA VAL A 18 2.44 2.85 1.64
C VAL A 18 1.29 3.59 2.32
N LYS A 19 1.48 4.08 3.56
CA LYS A 19 0.45 4.87 4.26
C LYS A 19 0.08 6.14 3.50
N ILE A 20 1.06 6.89 2.98
CA ILE A 20 0.83 8.09 2.17
C ILE A 20 0.03 7.74 0.91
N TYR A 21 0.44 6.72 0.17
CA TYR A 21 -0.26 6.28 -1.04
C TYR A 21 -1.71 5.87 -0.76
N PHE A 22 -1.96 5.12 0.32
CA PHE A 22 -3.31 4.72 0.69
C PHE A 22 -4.15 5.93 1.15
N ASN A 23 -3.55 6.88 1.87
CA ASN A 23 -4.19 8.12 2.29
C ASN A 23 -4.61 8.97 1.08
N GLU A 24 -3.73 9.14 0.07
CA GLU A 24 -4.05 9.80 -1.21
C GLU A 24 -5.21 9.14 -1.97
N LYS A 25 -5.44 7.84 -1.73
CA LYS A 25 -6.54 7.08 -2.34
C LYS A 25 -7.77 6.99 -1.45
N CYS A 26 -7.84 7.81 -0.40
CA CYS A 26 -8.90 7.85 0.61
C CYS A 26 -9.11 6.50 1.32
N LEU A 27 -8.03 5.75 1.54
CA LEU A 27 -8.06 4.48 2.26
C LEU A 27 -7.53 4.65 3.69
N PRO A 28 -8.11 3.93 4.67
CA PRO A 28 -7.62 3.96 6.04
C PRO A 28 -6.18 3.47 6.16
N ALA A 29 -5.42 4.08 7.07
CA ALA A 29 -4.06 3.65 7.40
C ALA A 29 -4.00 2.20 7.91
N SER A 30 -5.09 1.68 8.50
CA SER A 30 -5.20 0.27 8.91
C SER A 30 -5.16 -0.70 7.71
N VAL A 31 -5.76 -0.31 6.59
CA VAL A 31 -5.70 -1.09 5.34
C VAL A 31 -4.28 -1.04 4.77
N ALA A 32 -3.62 0.12 4.84
CA ALA A 32 -2.23 0.29 4.42
C ALA A 32 -1.26 -0.58 5.24
N SER A 33 -1.43 -0.62 6.56
CA SER A 33 -0.65 -1.49 7.45
C SER A 33 -0.87 -2.97 7.14
N SER A 34 -2.13 -3.39 6.96
CA SER A 34 -2.47 -4.78 6.61
C SER A 34 -1.85 -5.20 5.28
N PHE A 35 -1.88 -4.30 4.29
CA PHE A 35 -1.23 -4.52 3.00
C PHE A 35 0.29 -4.66 3.15
N PHE A 36 0.93 -3.75 3.89
CA PHE A 36 2.37 -3.77 4.10
C PHE A 36 2.82 -5.06 4.79
N GLU A 37 2.14 -5.47 5.86
CA GLU A 37 2.49 -6.68 6.60
C GLU A 37 2.33 -7.95 5.75
N HIS A 38 1.27 -8.01 4.92
CA HIS A 38 1.04 -9.13 4.01
C HIS A 38 2.19 -9.34 3.03
N TYR A 39 2.70 -8.26 2.43
CA TYR A 39 3.80 -8.33 1.45
C TYR A 39 5.19 -8.32 2.08
N ALA A 40 5.33 -7.82 3.31
CA ALA A 40 6.56 -7.95 4.07
C ALA A 40 6.89 -9.42 4.35
N LYS A 41 5.89 -10.26 4.66
CA LYS A 41 6.05 -11.72 4.86
C LYS A 41 6.52 -12.45 3.61
N THR A 42 6.24 -11.92 2.42
CA THR A 42 6.66 -12.51 1.13
C THR A 42 7.91 -11.83 0.56
N GLY A 43 8.56 -10.95 1.32
CA GLY A 43 9.74 -10.19 0.86
C GLY A 43 9.45 -9.26 -0.32
N TRP A 44 8.19 -8.86 -0.54
CA TRP A 44 7.76 -8.09 -1.72
C TRP A 44 8.07 -8.77 -3.05
N LEU A 45 8.11 -10.11 -3.05
CA LEU A 45 8.32 -10.92 -4.23
C LEU A 45 7.05 -11.62 -4.71
N ASN A 46 6.89 -11.58 -6.02
CA ASN A 46 6.62 -12.66 -6.92
C ASN A 46 6.52 -14.13 -6.45
N LYS A 47 5.51 -14.91 -6.90
CA LYS A 47 5.61 -16.38 -6.90
C LYS A 47 6.79 -16.90 -7.75
N ALA A 48 7.20 -16.15 -8.77
CA ALA A 48 8.37 -16.46 -9.59
C ALA A 48 9.65 -15.76 -9.05
N GLY A 49 9.64 -15.31 -7.79
CA GLY A 49 10.79 -14.66 -7.14
C GLY A 49 11.11 -13.25 -7.64
N LYS A 50 10.28 -12.66 -8.51
CA LYS A 50 10.52 -11.31 -9.04
C LYS A 50 9.92 -10.22 -8.13
N PRO A 51 10.56 -9.06 -8.00
CA PRO A 51 10.00 -7.92 -7.27
C PRO A 51 8.61 -7.54 -7.76
N ILE A 52 7.68 -7.30 -6.84
CA ILE A 52 6.33 -6.85 -7.21
C ILE A 52 6.30 -5.34 -7.40
N ASN A 53 5.48 -4.89 -8.34
CA ASN A 53 5.10 -3.48 -8.40
C ASN A 53 4.03 -3.21 -7.32
N TRP A 54 4.49 -2.80 -6.14
CA TRP A 54 3.62 -2.63 -4.98
C TRP A 54 2.47 -1.63 -5.21
N LYS A 55 2.64 -0.59 -6.03
CA LYS A 55 1.57 0.37 -6.34
C LYS A 55 0.44 -0.29 -7.13
N GLN A 56 0.78 -1.10 -8.14
CA GLN A 56 -0.20 -1.85 -8.92
C GLN A 56 -0.92 -2.89 -8.06
N VAL A 57 -0.19 -3.57 -7.18
CA VAL A 57 -0.76 -4.56 -6.27
C VAL A 57 -1.61 -3.90 -5.17
N ALA A 58 -1.24 -2.71 -4.69
CA ALA A 58 -2.05 -1.90 -3.77
C ALA A 58 -3.38 -1.48 -4.39
N PHE A 59 -3.40 -1.13 -5.68
CA PHE A 59 -4.65 -0.83 -6.40
C PHE A 59 -5.57 -2.07 -6.49
N ARG A 60 -5.00 -3.25 -6.77
CA ARG A 60 -5.77 -4.51 -6.74
C ARG A 60 -6.24 -4.88 -5.34
N TRP A 61 -5.42 -4.61 -4.33
CA TRP A 61 -5.76 -4.81 -2.91
C TRP A 61 -6.96 -3.95 -2.53
N LYS A 62 -6.95 -2.67 -2.92
CA LYS A 62 -8.08 -1.75 -2.77
C LYS A 62 -9.36 -2.41 -3.26
N MET A 63 -9.43 -2.77 -4.55
CA MET A 63 -10.62 -3.40 -5.16
C MET A 63 -11.11 -4.60 -4.35
N ARG A 64 -10.20 -5.49 -3.92
CA ARG A 64 -10.56 -6.66 -3.10
C ARG A 64 -11.21 -6.27 -1.76
N VAL A 65 -10.70 -5.24 -1.09
CA VAL A 65 -11.28 -4.79 0.20
C VAL A 65 -12.67 -4.18 -0.01
N TYR A 66 -12.90 -3.41 -1.09
CA TYR A 66 -14.24 -2.89 -1.42
C TYR A 66 -15.25 -4.01 -1.63
N HIS A 67 -14.88 -5.05 -2.38
CA HIS A 67 -15.78 -6.19 -2.60
C HIS A 67 -16.12 -6.98 -1.34
N LYS A 68 -15.18 -7.09 -0.39
CA LYS A 68 -15.41 -7.85 0.84
C LYS A 68 -16.16 -7.08 1.91
N ARG A 69 -16.07 -5.74 1.95
CA ARG A 69 -16.65 -4.91 3.00
C ARG A 69 -17.03 -3.51 2.46
N PRO A 70 -18.13 -3.39 1.70
CA PRO A 70 -18.54 -2.12 1.10
C PRO A 70 -18.79 -1.00 2.15
N TRP A 71 -19.32 -1.34 3.33
CA TRP A 71 -19.64 -0.39 4.42
C TRP A 71 -18.44 0.12 5.23
N LEU A 72 -17.24 -0.45 5.05
CA LEU A 72 -16.04 0.00 5.78
C LEU A 72 -15.44 1.30 5.22
N TYR A 73 -15.92 1.72 4.05
CA TYR A 73 -15.56 2.97 3.40
C TYR A 73 -16.64 4.05 3.54
N ASP A 74 -17.66 3.79 4.36
CA ASP A 74 -18.58 4.80 4.86
C ASP A 74 -17.80 5.68 5.85
N ARG A 75 -17.02 6.60 5.27
CA ARG A 75 -16.33 7.66 5.98
C ARG A 75 -17.45 8.50 6.60
N LYS A 76 -17.77 8.22 7.86
CA LYS A 76 -18.50 9.17 8.71
C LYS A 76 -17.81 10.52 8.57
N VAL A 77 -18.45 11.39 7.83
CA VAL A 77 -18.34 12.83 7.92
C VAL A 77 -18.60 13.16 9.39
N ARG A 78 -17.59 13.63 10.11
CA ARG A 78 -17.76 14.32 11.38
C ARG A 78 -16.72 15.41 11.49
#